data_AF-A0A161MME7-F1
#
_entry.id   AF-A0A161MME7-F1
#
_cell.length_a   1.000
_cell.length_b   1.000
_cell.length_c   1.000
_cell.angle_alpha   90.00
_cell.angle_beta   90.00
_cell.angle_gamma   90.00
#
_symmetry.space_group_name_H-M   'P 1'
#
loop_
_entity.id
_entity.type
_entity.pdbx_description
1 polymer ?
#
loop_
_entity_poly.entity_id
_entity_poly.type
_entity_poly.pdbx_seq_one_letter_code
_entity_poly.pdbx_strand_id
1 'polypeptide(L)'
;MSTDFAPSFEKKFHSKVIPGLLMVLEDDQNPRVQAHAGAALVNFSEDCPKPILIQYLDEIMAKLEAILSAKFNELVEKGTKLVLEQVVTTIASVADTSEEQFMAYYDRLMPCLKYIIQNANTAELKMLRGKTIECVSLIGLAVGREKF
;
A
#
# COMPACT_ATOMS: atom_id res chain seq x y z
N MET A 1 19.12 -0.14 1.87
CA MET A 1 19.77 0.69 0.84
C MET A 1 18.97 1.95 0.51
N SER A 2 17.67 1.88 0.16
CA SER A 2 16.86 3.12 -0.04
C SER A 2 16.91 4.00 1.21
N THR A 3 16.52 3.41 2.34
CA THR A 3 16.57 4.00 3.67
C THR A 3 17.97 4.49 4.08
N ASP A 4 19.03 3.71 3.80
CA ASP A 4 20.41 4.07 4.14
C ASP A 4 20.92 5.32 3.39
N PHE A 5 20.35 5.60 2.21
CA PHE A 5 20.72 6.74 1.36
C PHE A 5 19.62 7.80 1.29
N ALA A 6 18.62 7.72 2.16
CA ALA A 6 17.51 8.65 2.22
C ALA A 6 17.96 10.06 2.64
N PRO A 7 17.34 11.13 2.11
CA PRO A 7 16.37 11.15 1.00
C PRO A 7 17.06 11.26 -0.38
N SER A 8 18.39 11.05 -0.45
CA SER A 8 19.17 11.30 -1.67
C SER A 8 18.91 10.27 -2.77
N PHE A 9 18.61 9.03 -2.39
CA PHE A 9 18.26 7.98 -3.34
C PHE A 9 16.94 8.27 -4.03
N GLU A 10 15.92 8.62 -3.25
CA GLU A 10 14.57 8.94 -3.70
C GLU A 10 14.62 10.15 -4.62
N LYS A 11 15.31 11.22 -4.22
CA LYS A 11 15.51 12.42 -5.04
C LYS A 11 16.17 12.18 -6.40
N LYS A 12 17.07 11.20 -6.51
CA LYS A 12 17.85 10.96 -7.73
C LYS A 12 17.25 9.90 -8.63
N PHE A 13 16.55 8.92 -8.06
CA PHE A 13 16.19 7.70 -8.78
C PHE A 13 14.68 7.41 -8.83
N HIS A 14 13.83 8.26 -8.24
CA HIS A 14 12.36 8.09 -8.25
C HIS A 14 11.79 7.75 -9.64
N SER A 15 12.26 8.43 -10.69
CA SER A 15 11.78 8.26 -12.07
C SER A 15 12.11 6.92 -12.72
N LYS A 16 13.04 6.14 -12.13
CA LYS A 16 13.35 4.78 -12.56
C LYS A 16 12.80 3.74 -11.59
N VAL A 17 12.92 4.00 -10.29
CA VAL A 17 12.56 3.05 -9.24
C VAL A 17 11.06 2.87 -9.16
N ILE A 18 10.27 3.95 -9.11
CA ILE A 18 8.82 3.83 -8.98
C ILE A 18 8.21 3.08 -10.18
N PRO A 19 8.45 3.48 -11.45
CA PRO A 19 7.87 2.74 -12.58
C PRO A 19 8.34 1.28 -12.65
N GLY A 20 9.60 1.01 -12.30
CA GLY A 20 10.13 -0.35 -12.23
C GLY A 20 9.42 -1.21 -11.17
N LEU A 21 9.20 -0.67 -9.97
CA LEU A 21 8.46 -1.37 -8.92
C LEU A 21 6.99 -1.56 -9.28
N LEU A 22 6.35 -0.56 -9.90
CA LEU A 22 4.96 -0.67 -10.36
C LEU A 22 4.81 -1.75 -11.44
N MET A 23 5.75 -1.87 -12.37
CA MET A 23 5.77 -2.95 -13.35
C MET A 23 5.87 -4.33 -12.68
N VAL A 24 6.71 -4.48 -11.67
CA VAL A 24 6.87 -5.76 -10.95
C VAL A 24 5.65 -6.07 -10.06
N LEU A 25 4.98 -5.05 -9.53
CA LEU A 25 3.71 -5.20 -8.80
C LEU A 25 2.58 -5.79 -9.66
N GLU A 26 2.68 -5.76 -10.99
CA GLU A 26 1.71 -6.38 -11.90
C GLU A 26 2.01 -7.86 -12.19
N ASP A 27 3.11 -8.42 -11.68
CA ASP A 27 3.49 -9.82 -11.90
C ASP A 27 2.66 -10.79 -11.03
N ASP A 28 1.39 -10.95 -11.41
CA ASP A 28 0.42 -11.82 -10.74
C ASP A 28 0.82 -13.31 -10.75
N GLN A 29 1.65 -13.72 -11.71
CA GLN A 29 2.11 -15.10 -11.84
C GLN A 29 3.17 -15.46 -10.78
N ASN A 30 3.80 -14.46 -10.17
CA ASN A 30 4.84 -14.66 -9.16
C ASN A 30 4.51 -13.91 -7.86
N PRO A 31 3.58 -14.42 -7.01
CA PRO A 31 3.10 -13.72 -5.82
C PRO A 31 4.20 -13.31 -4.83
N ARG A 32 5.29 -14.08 -4.76
CA ARG A 32 6.44 -13.73 -3.91
C ARG A 32 7.20 -12.51 -4.45
N VAL A 33 7.38 -12.43 -5.77
CA VAL A 33 8.04 -11.30 -6.43
C VAL A 33 7.18 -10.06 -6.28
N GLN A 34 5.87 -10.20 -6.53
CA GLN A 34 4.88 -9.15 -6.33
C GLN A 34 4.89 -8.58 -4.91
N ALA A 35 4.90 -9.46 -3.89
CA ALA A 35 5.00 -9.02 -2.49
C ALA A 35 6.34 -8.31 -2.20
N HIS A 36 7.47 -8.79 -2.74
CA HIS A 36 8.75 -8.10 -2.52
C HIS A 36 8.81 -6.74 -3.22
N ALA A 37 8.15 -6.56 -4.36
CA ALA A 37 8.01 -5.25 -5.00
C ALA A 37 7.20 -4.28 -4.13
N GLY A 38 6.09 -4.75 -3.52
CA GLY A 38 5.35 -3.95 -2.54
C GLY A 38 6.19 -3.57 -1.32
N ALA A 39 7.00 -4.50 -0.80
CA ALA A 39 7.91 -4.21 0.33
C ALA A 39 9.01 -3.21 -0.06
N ALA A 40 9.55 -3.31 -1.28
CA ALA A 40 10.49 -2.32 -1.79
C ALA A 40 9.84 -0.94 -1.97
N LEU A 41 8.55 -0.90 -2.35
CA LEU A 41 7.81 0.35 -2.46
C LEU A 41 7.56 0.99 -1.09
N VAL A 42 7.25 0.21 -0.05
CA VAL A 42 7.19 0.69 1.36
C VAL A 42 8.49 1.38 1.74
N ASN A 43 9.63 0.69 1.59
CA ASN A 43 10.94 1.24 1.93
C ASN A 43 11.28 2.50 1.13
N PHE A 44 10.72 2.65 -0.07
CA PHE A 44 10.91 3.85 -0.88
C PHE A 44 9.99 4.98 -0.39
N SER A 45 8.72 4.70 -0.10
CA SER A 45 7.74 5.73 0.26
C SER A 45 7.98 6.32 1.65
N GLU A 46 8.38 5.53 2.65
CA GLU A 46 8.60 6.00 4.04
C GLU A 46 9.57 7.19 4.10
N ASP A 47 10.65 7.13 3.32
CA ASP A 47 11.69 8.16 3.30
C ASP A 47 11.61 9.11 2.08
N CYS A 48 10.60 8.94 1.22
CA CYS A 48 10.43 9.76 0.03
C CYS A 48 9.91 11.15 0.44
N PRO A 49 10.57 12.24 0.00
CA PRO A 49 9.99 13.58 0.15
C PRO A 49 8.60 13.64 -0.48
N LYS A 50 7.60 14.08 0.28
CA LYS A 50 6.20 14.24 -0.19
C LYS A 50 6.08 14.91 -1.57
N PRO A 51 6.79 16.01 -1.91
CA PRO A 51 6.71 16.62 -3.24
C PRO A 51 7.14 15.72 -4.41
N ILE A 52 7.94 14.67 -4.13
CA ILE A 52 8.32 13.66 -5.11
C ILE A 52 7.24 12.59 -5.19
N LEU A 53 6.82 12.04 -4.05
CA LEU A 53 5.83 10.97 -4.03
C LEU A 53 4.50 11.39 -4.70
N ILE A 54 4.04 12.62 -4.46
CA ILE A 54 2.78 13.12 -5.03
C ILE A 54 2.78 13.19 -6.57
N GLN A 55 3.95 13.26 -7.21
CA GLN A 55 4.06 13.23 -8.68
C GLN A 55 3.66 11.87 -9.27
N TYR A 56 3.71 10.82 -8.45
CA TYR A 56 3.41 9.43 -8.84
C TYR A 56 2.17 8.88 -8.13
N LEU A 57 1.56 9.66 -7.23
CA LEU A 57 0.54 9.15 -6.31
C LEU A 57 -0.67 8.57 -7.03
N ASP A 58 -1.18 9.25 -8.07
CA ASP A 58 -2.30 8.73 -8.86
C ASP A 58 -1.98 7.36 -9.49
N GLU A 59 -0.78 7.21 -10.04
CA GLU A 59 -0.34 5.96 -10.69
C GLU A 59 -0.14 4.84 -9.65
N ILE A 60 0.54 5.15 -8.54
CA ILE A 60 0.75 4.21 -7.43
C ILE A 60 -0.60 3.72 -6.90
N MET A 61 -1.52 4.63 -6.61
CA MET A 61 -2.81 4.29 -6.03
C MET A 61 -3.70 3.53 -7.01
N ALA A 62 -3.69 3.88 -8.30
CA ALA A 62 -4.42 3.12 -9.31
C ALA A 62 -3.97 1.64 -9.35
N LYS A 63 -2.66 1.37 -9.26
CA LYS A 63 -2.14 -0.01 -9.19
C LYS A 63 -2.51 -0.69 -7.87
N LEU A 64 -2.29 -0.02 -6.73
CA LEU A 64 -2.57 -0.61 -5.42
C LEU A 64 -4.06 -0.92 -5.21
N GLU A 65 -4.97 -0.05 -5.66
CA GLU A 65 -6.42 -0.27 -5.61
C GLU A 65 -6.85 -1.49 -6.44
N ALA A 66 -6.30 -1.63 -7.65
CA ALA A 66 -6.58 -2.77 -8.51
C ALA A 66 -6.09 -4.10 -7.89
N ILE A 67 -4.87 -4.11 -7.35
CA ILE A 67 -4.30 -5.30 -6.70
C ILE A 67 -5.06 -5.63 -5.41
N LEU A 68 -5.39 -4.63 -4.59
CA LEU A 68 -6.19 -4.82 -3.37
C LEU A 68 -7.51 -5.53 -3.68
N SER A 69 -8.22 -5.05 -4.70
CA SER A 69 -9.51 -5.61 -5.12
C SER A 69 -9.37 -7.04 -5.62
N ALA A 70 -8.38 -7.31 -6.48
CA ALA A 70 -8.13 -8.64 -7.02
C ALA A 70 -7.74 -9.64 -5.92
N LYS A 71 -6.81 -9.26 -5.04
CA LYS A 71 -6.30 -10.14 -3.97
C LYS A 71 -7.29 -10.31 -2.83
N PHE A 72 -8.18 -9.37 -2.62
CA PHE A 72 -9.31 -9.55 -1.71
C PHE A 72 -10.25 -10.65 -2.21
N ASN A 73 -10.59 -10.66 -3.50
CA ASN A 73 -11.40 -11.75 -4.08
C ASN A 73 -10.67 -13.10 -3.98
N GLU A 74 -9.36 -13.12 -4.26
CA GLU A 74 -8.54 -14.33 -4.13
C GLU A 74 -8.49 -14.86 -2.68
N LEU A 75 -8.45 -13.97 -1.69
CA LEU A 75 -8.54 -14.35 -0.28
C LEU A 75 -9.87 -15.05 0.01
N VAL A 76 -10.99 -14.50 -0.48
CA VAL A 76 -12.33 -15.05 -0.24
C VAL A 76 -12.50 -16.41 -0.91
N GLU A 77 -11.99 -16.58 -2.13
CA GLU A 77 -12.14 -17.81 -2.91
C GLU A 77 -11.17 -18.92 -2.50
N LYS A 78 -9.91 -18.58 -2.21
CA LYS A 78 -8.80 -19.54 -2.09
C LYS A 78 -8.05 -19.46 -0.76
N GLY A 79 -8.31 -18.44 0.07
CA GLY A 79 -7.57 -18.21 1.30
C GLY A 79 -6.16 -17.64 1.10
N THR A 80 -5.80 -17.22 -0.12
CA THR A 80 -4.48 -16.61 -0.39
C THR A 80 -4.41 -15.19 0.19
N LYS A 81 -3.42 -14.94 1.06
CA LYS A 81 -3.28 -13.64 1.76
C LYS A 81 -1.94 -12.93 1.57
N LEU A 82 -0.91 -13.61 1.04
CA LEU A 82 0.48 -13.11 1.02
C LEU A 82 0.60 -11.71 0.41
N VAL A 83 0.08 -11.53 -0.82
CA VAL A 83 0.17 -10.26 -1.54
C VAL A 83 -0.77 -9.22 -0.91
N LEU A 84 -1.96 -9.64 -0.49
CA LEU A 84 -2.94 -8.78 0.16
C LEU A 84 -2.37 -8.13 1.42
N GLU A 85 -1.72 -8.92 2.28
CA GLU A 85 -1.05 -8.43 3.50
C GLU A 85 0.00 -7.35 3.17
N GLN A 86 0.75 -7.54 2.09
CA GLN A 86 1.77 -6.58 1.69
C GLN A 86 1.18 -5.31 1.08
N VAL A 87 0.16 -5.43 0.24
CA VAL A 87 -0.50 -4.31 -0.42
C VAL A 87 -1.14 -3.39 0.63
N VAL A 88 -1.77 -3.95 1.66
CA VAL A 88 -2.31 -3.19 2.79
C VAL A 88 -1.20 -2.37 3.49
N THR A 89 -0.04 -2.97 3.79
CA THR A 89 1.10 -2.24 4.37
C THR A 89 1.62 -1.16 3.42
N THR A 90 1.65 -1.43 2.11
CA THR A 90 2.13 -0.48 1.10
C THR A 90 1.21 0.73 0.99
N ILE A 91 -0.11 0.52 1.01
CA ILE A 91 -1.11 1.59 1.05
C ILE A 91 -0.93 2.43 2.32
N ALA A 92 -0.69 1.79 3.47
CA ALA A 92 -0.48 2.47 4.73
C ALA A 92 0.71 3.44 4.69
N SER A 93 1.86 2.98 4.17
CA SER A 93 3.07 3.80 4.01
C SER A 93 2.84 4.97 3.04
N VAL A 94 2.19 4.72 1.89
CA VAL A 94 1.87 5.79 0.93
C VAL A 94 0.90 6.82 1.53
N ALA A 95 -0.08 6.38 2.32
CA ALA A 95 -1.01 7.28 3.01
C ALA A 95 -0.28 8.19 4.01
N ASP A 96 0.60 7.63 4.82
CA ASP A 96 1.37 8.37 5.82
C ASP A 96 2.24 9.45 5.16
N THR A 97 2.97 9.11 4.09
CA THR A 97 3.84 10.07 3.39
C THR A 97 3.07 11.12 2.58
N SER A 98 1.88 10.79 2.06
CA SER A 98 1.09 11.70 1.20
C SER A 98 0.11 12.60 1.97
N GLU A 99 -0.15 12.30 3.25
CA GLU A 99 -0.96 13.11 4.17
C GLU A 99 -2.31 13.53 3.53
N GLU A 100 -2.63 14.83 3.50
CA GLU A 100 -3.92 15.34 3.02
C GLU A 100 -4.19 15.01 1.55
N GLN A 101 -3.16 14.75 0.75
CA GLN A 101 -3.31 14.34 -0.65
C GLN A 101 -3.97 12.96 -0.77
N PHE A 102 -3.90 12.14 0.29
CA PHE A 102 -4.54 10.83 0.31
C PHE A 102 -6.08 10.90 0.36
N MET A 103 -6.66 12.06 0.65
CA MET A 103 -8.11 12.25 0.75
C MET A 103 -8.86 11.83 -0.52
N ALA A 104 -8.24 11.98 -1.70
CA ALA A 104 -8.80 11.60 -2.99
C ALA A 104 -9.05 10.07 -3.15
N TYR A 105 -8.42 9.24 -2.31
CA TYR A 105 -8.47 7.77 -2.39
C TYR A 105 -9.26 7.13 -1.25
N TYR A 106 -9.52 7.87 -0.18
CA TYR A 106 -10.16 7.38 1.05
C TYR A 106 -11.45 6.60 0.79
N ASP A 107 -12.41 7.20 0.07
CA ASP A 107 -13.75 6.63 -0.09
C ASP A 107 -13.75 5.30 -0.87
N ARG A 108 -12.75 5.09 -1.73
CA ARG A 108 -12.62 3.87 -2.53
C ARG A 108 -12.03 2.71 -1.75
N LEU A 109 -11.08 3.00 -0.84
CA LEU A 109 -10.36 1.98 -0.07
C LEU A 109 -11.08 1.56 1.21
N MET A 110 -11.65 2.54 1.92
CA MET A 110 -12.11 2.34 3.28
C MET A 110 -13.19 1.23 3.45
N PRO A 111 -14.15 1.04 2.51
CA PRO A 111 -15.10 -0.06 2.60
C PRO A 111 -14.44 -1.44 2.63
N CYS A 112 -13.46 -1.67 1.75
CA CYS A 112 -12.73 -2.94 1.67
C CYS A 112 -11.92 -3.19 2.95
N LEU A 113 -11.18 -2.19 3.43
CA LEU A 113 -10.37 -2.32 4.65
C LEU A 113 -11.23 -2.58 5.88
N LYS A 114 -12.37 -1.88 6.05
CA LYS A 114 -13.32 -2.14 7.14
C LYS A 114 -13.89 -3.56 7.08
N TYR A 115 -14.20 -4.05 5.87
CA TYR A 115 -14.65 -5.43 5.70
C TYR A 115 -13.59 -6.44 6.15
N ILE A 116 -12.33 -6.26 5.76
CA ILE A 116 -11.23 -7.14 6.17
C ILE A 116 -11.12 -7.16 7.70
N ILE A 117 -11.16 -6.00 8.36
CA ILE A 117 -11.09 -5.91 9.83
C ILE A 117 -12.24 -6.66 10.51
N GLN A 118 -13.45 -6.57 9.95
CA GLN A 118 -14.65 -7.20 10.50
C GLN A 118 -14.67 -8.72 10.30
N ASN A 119 -14.07 -9.22 9.22
CA ASN A 119 -14.23 -10.63 8.80
C ASN A 119 -12.97 -11.49 8.99
N ALA A 120 -11.78 -10.90 9.07
CA ALA A 120 -10.51 -11.61 9.29
C ALA A 120 -10.32 -12.05 10.75
N ASN A 121 -11.25 -12.84 11.28
CA ASN A 121 -11.31 -13.23 12.70
C ASN A 121 -10.61 -14.56 13.04
N THR A 122 -10.14 -15.30 12.04
CA THR A 122 -9.45 -16.59 12.26
C THR A 122 -8.01 -16.37 12.70
N ALA A 123 -7.41 -17.37 13.37
CA ALA A 123 -6.02 -17.30 13.81
C ALA A 123 -5.05 -17.07 12.65
N GLU A 124 -5.36 -17.65 11.49
CA GLU A 124 -4.57 -17.54 10.26
C GLU A 124 -4.58 -16.12 9.69
N LEU A 125 -5.68 -15.36 9.85
CA LEU A 125 -5.82 -14.01 9.30
C LEU A 125 -5.47 -12.89 10.28
N LYS A 126 -4.95 -13.23 11.47
CA LYS A 126 -4.57 -12.24 12.50
C LYS A 126 -3.56 -11.21 11.99
N MET A 127 -2.57 -11.65 11.20
CA MET A 127 -1.55 -10.75 10.63
C MET A 127 -2.19 -9.75 9.66
N LEU A 128 -2.94 -10.24 8.68
CA LEU A 128 -3.72 -9.41 7.76
C LEU A 128 -4.60 -8.40 8.50
N ARG A 129 -5.35 -8.85 9.51
CA ARG A 129 -6.21 -7.97 10.30
C ARG A 129 -5.41 -6.88 11.02
N GLY A 130 -4.30 -7.23 11.66
CA GLY A 130 -3.44 -6.28 12.35
C GLY A 130 -2.90 -5.19 11.42
N LYS A 131 -2.34 -5.60 10.28
CA LYS A 131 -1.86 -4.68 9.23
C LYS A 131 -2.98 -3.80 8.67
N THR A 132 -4.20 -4.33 8.56
CA THR A 132 -5.35 -3.56 8.08
C THR A 132 -5.79 -2.51 9.10
N ILE A 133 -5.76 -2.83 10.40
CA ILE A 133 -6.05 -1.85 11.47
C ILE A 133 -5.01 -0.73 11.46
N GLU A 134 -3.72 -1.07 11.32
CA GLU A 134 -2.64 -0.10 11.18
C GLU A 134 -2.85 0.79 9.95
N CYS A 135 -3.14 0.19 8.79
CA CYS A 135 -3.42 0.90 7.55
C CYS A 135 -4.58 1.89 7.71
N VAL A 136 -5.72 1.45 8.26
CA VAL A 136 -6.88 2.32 8.51
C VAL A 136 -6.53 3.46 9.47
N SER A 137 -5.68 3.22 10.47
CA SER A 137 -5.25 4.24 11.42
C SER A 137 -4.36 5.29 10.75
N LEU A 138 -3.40 4.88 9.92
CA LEU A 138 -2.53 5.80 9.16
C LEU A 138 -3.31 6.59 8.11
N ILE A 139 -4.26 5.95 7.43
CA ILE A 139 -5.19 6.67 6.54
C ILE A 139 -5.99 7.71 7.33
N GLY A 140 -6.52 7.34 8.50
CA GLY A 140 -7.28 8.26 9.36
C GLY A 140 -6.45 9.46 9.83
N LEU A 141 -5.16 9.25 10.12
CA LEU A 141 -4.23 10.33 10.44
C LEU A 141 -4.01 11.26 9.23
N ALA A 142 -3.76 10.67 8.06
CA ALA A 142 -3.49 11.40 6.82
C ALA A 142 -4.66 12.27 6.35
N VAL A 143 -5.90 11.76 6.39
CA VAL A 143 -7.07 12.51 5.93
C VAL A 143 -7.66 13.45 6.97
N GLY A 144 -7.27 13.30 8.23
CA GLY A 144 -7.74 14.10 9.35
C GLY A 144 -9.16 13.77 9.83
N ARG A 145 -9.50 14.33 11.00
CA ARG A 145 -10.74 14.04 11.74
C ARG A 145 -12.03 14.38 11.00
N GLU A 146 -12.00 15.37 10.11
CA GLU A 146 -13.22 15.78 9.38
C GLU A 146 -13.67 14.73 8.37
N LYS A 147 -12.74 13.90 7.87
CA LYS A 147 -13.02 12.86 6.88
C LYS A 147 -13.17 11.46 7.49
N PHE A 148 -12.38 11.13 8.53
CA PHE A 148 -12.32 9.79 9.13
C PHE A 148 -13.57 9.40 9.92
#